data_AF-A0A9E2C0N1-F1
#
_entry.id   AF-A0A9E2C0N1-F1
#
_cell.length_a   1.000
_cell.length_b   1.000
_cell.length_c   1.000
_cell.angle_alpha   90.00
_cell.angle_beta   90.00
_cell.angle_gamma   90.00
#
_symmetry.space_group_name_H-M   'P 1'
#
loop_
_entity.id
_entity.type
_entity.pdbx_description
1 polymer ?
#
loop_
_entity_poly.entity_id
_entity_poly.type
_entity_poly.pdbx_seq_one_letter_code
_entity_poly.pdbx_strand_id
1 'polypeptide(L)'
;MQASEFSEGRSRASYWDSRLLVIALLLISFYWHSSLYLYFPPKSASSGIVLIILAYLLLLVRNFNRPESPWTKNIADPKWAGLLGTAACIAGFMLLPFPYSIGFLLFAAGWLLTSLVKRNSFPWFFTSALLQLGGLLVIAAALLPLIFNWAAKIHELPQFDYLLNPVINAALNLFNQSAHLVNNAIVLRTYEEQFTLSLSTEKLFPISAVLFVLLWSVTLFFRSTSQRIERVLFFWFLFLVYSVLRIIALYMILMQRQNPDLFWHPYITLSSYLPLIFLLKEPSDLSNLKRPRGLTALQRQPLFASLILGSLLGICLVLWLGYRDPGTIKPGRILIQEHGSDWEWTTEPMDTVTYSEKTTYNYYCLAEYLKYFYQVGVNDEPLSTEALTNVDVLIIKIPTEPYAESEIEAVEQFVEQGGGVWVIGDHTNVFGSSSYLNPLLKRFGCRLRYDSTHDLKTG
;
A
#
# COMPACT_ATOMS: atom_id res chain seq x y z
N MET A 1 20.10 49.54 0.58
CA MET A 1 18.88 49.28 1.38
C MET A 1 17.74 48.68 0.56
N GLN A 2 17.40 49.20 -0.64
CA GLN A 2 16.33 48.60 -1.48
C GLN A 2 16.61 47.18 -2.01
N ALA A 3 17.88 46.77 -2.18
CA ALA A 3 18.23 45.42 -2.64
C ALA A 3 18.05 44.33 -1.56
N SER A 4 18.16 44.67 -0.27
CA SER A 4 17.98 43.70 0.81
C SER A 4 16.51 43.40 1.06
N GLU A 5 15.64 44.42 1.03
CA GLU A 5 14.18 44.25 1.15
C GLU A 5 13.58 43.43 0.01
N PHE A 6 14.08 43.61 -1.23
CA PHE A 6 13.66 42.81 -2.37
C PHE A 6 14.08 41.33 -2.27
N SER A 7 15.18 41.04 -1.57
CA SER A 7 15.66 39.67 -1.36
C SER A 7 14.85 38.93 -0.28
N GLU A 8 14.43 39.63 0.79
CA GLU A 8 13.57 39.06 1.84
C GLU A 8 12.15 38.76 1.34
N GLY A 9 11.57 39.62 0.50
CA GLY A 9 10.26 39.38 -0.10
C GLY A 9 10.21 38.10 -0.95
N ARG A 10 11.25 37.83 -1.74
CA ARG A 10 11.35 36.60 -2.56
C ARG A 10 11.56 35.34 -1.72
N SER A 11 12.27 35.43 -0.59
CA SER A 11 12.52 34.28 0.27
C SER A 11 11.24 33.80 0.98
N ARG A 12 10.38 34.74 1.42
CA ARG A 12 9.10 34.43 2.07
C ARG A 12 8.07 33.81 1.11
N ALA A 13 7.92 34.35 -0.10
CA ALA A 13 7.04 33.76 -1.11
C ALA A 13 7.46 32.32 -1.42
N SER A 14 8.76 32.07 -1.53
CA SER A 14 9.30 30.74 -1.80
C SER A 14 8.98 29.69 -0.73
N TYR A 15 8.82 30.12 0.52
CA TYR A 15 8.56 29.23 1.64
C TYR A 15 7.12 28.72 1.64
N TRP A 16 6.15 29.61 1.40
CA TRP A 16 4.73 29.25 1.36
C TRP A 16 4.41 28.30 0.20
N ASP A 17 4.98 28.53 -0.98
CA ASP A 17 4.75 27.68 -2.14
C ASP A 17 5.25 26.24 -1.96
N SER A 18 6.30 26.08 -1.15
CA SER A 18 6.84 24.76 -0.78
C SER A 18 5.83 24.00 0.05
N ARG A 19 5.26 24.66 1.07
CA ARG A 19 4.27 24.05 1.98
C ARG A 19 3.00 23.65 1.25
N LEU A 20 2.51 24.46 0.31
CA LEU A 20 1.33 24.14 -0.51
C LEU A 20 1.50 22.81 -1.26
N LEU A 21 2.68 22.56 -1.83
CA LEU A 21 2.97 21.30 -2.50
C LEU A 21 3.02 20.12 -1.51
N VAL A 22 3.71 20.29 -0.39
CA VAL A 22 3.81 19.24 0.63
C VAL A 22 2.42 18.87 1.16
N ILE A 23 1.57 19.85 1.46
CA ILE A 23 0.18 19.61 1.87
C ILE A 23 -0.58 18.88 0.77
N ALA A 24 -0.47 19.33 -0.50
CA ALA A 24 -1.15 18.67 -1.61
C ALA A 24 -0.72 17.20 -1.76
N LEU A 25 0.57 16.89 -1.62
CA LEU A 25 1.09 15.52 -1.65
C LEU A 25 0.56 14.68 -0.49
N LEU A 26 0.46 15.25 0.71
CA LEU A 26 -0.13 14.59 1.86
C LEU A 26 -1.60 14.24 1.57
N LEU A 27 -2.39 15.21 1.09
CA LEU A 27 -3.80 15.00 0.73
C LEU A 27 -3.98 13.95 -0.38
N ILE A 28 -3.13 13.98 -1.43
CA ILE A 28 -3.11 12.96 -2.49
C ILE A 28 -2.81 11.58 -1.91
N SER A 29 -1.90 11.48 -0.95
CA SER A 29 -1.56 10.19 -0.35
C SER A 29 -2.69 9.65 0.53
N PHE A 30 -3.41 10.54 1.21
CA PHE A 30 -4.59 10.20 2.00
C PHE A 30 -5.86 9.94 1.19
N TYR A 31 -5.96 10.47 -0.04
CA TYR A 31 -7.02 10.08 -0.98
C TYR A 31 -7.07 8.56 -1.18
N TRP A 32 -5.91 7.91 -1.32
CA TRP A 32 -5.82 6.46 -1.51
C TRP A 32 -6.28 5.69 -0.28
N HIS A 33 -5.97 6.18 0.91
CA HIS A 33 -6.44 5.59 2.16
C HIS A 33 -7.97 5.55 2.23
N SER A 34 -8.63 6.66 1.88
CA SER A 34 -10.10 6.73 1.84
C SER A 34 -10.71 5.93 0.70
N SER A 35 -10.07 5.90 -0.47
CA SER A 35 -10.67 5.34 -1.70
C SER A 35 -10.46 3.84 -1.87
N LEU A 36 -9.41 3.29 -1.25
CA LEU A 36 -9.12 1.85 -1.25
C LEU A 36 -9.63 1.14 0.02
N TYR A 37 -10.26 1.86 0.94
CA TYR A 37 -10.82 1.31 2.18
C TYR A 37 -9.80 0.52 3.00
N LEU A 38 -8.56 1.00 3.06
CA LEU A 38 -7.42 0.23 3.58
C LEU A 38 -7.59 -0.24 5.03
N TYR A 39 -8.40 0.47 5.83
CA TYR A 39 -8.60 0.15 7.24
C TYR A 39 -10.04 0.32 7.72
N PHE A 40 -10.89 1.04 6.97
CA PHE A 40 -12.27 1.27 7.38
C PHE A 40 -13.22 0.94 6.23
N PRO A 41 -14.37 0.31 6.52
CA PRO A 41 -15.37 0.00 5.52
C PRO A 41 -15.88 1.30 4.84
N PRO A 42 -16.41 1.19 3.61
CA PRO A 42 -16.88 2.31 2.82
C PRO A 42 -18.02 3.06 3.52
N LYS A 43 -17.70 4.07 4.34
CA LYS A 43 -18.72 4.98 4.87
C LYS A 43 -18.92 6.23 4.01
N SER A 44 -17.94 6.62 3.19
CA SER A 44 -18.17 7.58 2.09
C SER A 44 -16.94 7.75 1.19
N ALA A 45 -17.03 7.27 -0.06
CA ALA A 45 -16.07 7.59 -1.12
C ALA A 45 -15.94 9.11 -1.37
N SER A 46 -16.95 9.90 -0.95
CA SER A 46 -16.94 11.37 -1.07
C SER A 46 -15.81 12.02 -0.28
N SER A 47 -15.34 11.43 0.83
CA SER A 47 -14.22 11.96 1.60
C SER A 47 -12.92 12.02 0.76
N GLY A 48 -12.65 11.00 -0.06
CA GLY A 48 -11.52 10.98 -0.98
C GLY A 48 -11.59 12.09 -2.04
N ILE A 49 -12.78 12.31 -2.62
CA ILE A 49 -12.99 13.36 -3.64
C ILE A 49 -12.70 14.75 -3.04
N VAL A 50 -13.15 15.01 -1.80
CA VAL A 50 -12.84 16.26 -1.10
C VAL A 50 -11.34 16.47 -0.95
N LEU A 51 -10.56 15.43 -0.61
CA LEU A 51 -9.10 15.52 -0.51
C LEU A 51 -8.44 15.87 -1.86
N ILE A 52 -8.91 15.29 -2.97
CA ILE A 52 -8.44 15.63 -4.32
C ILE A 52 -8.77 17.08 -4.68
N ILE A 53 -9.98 17.56 -4.37
CA ILE A 53 -10.38 18.95 -4.64
C ILE A 53 -9.50 19.92 -3.83
N LEU A 54 -9.25 19.63 -2.55
CA LEU A 54 -8.37 20.46 -1.72
C LEU A 54 -6.92 20.45 -2.25
N ALA A 55 -6.40 19.28 -2.64
CA ALA A 55 -5.08 19.18 -3.26
C ALA A 55 -4.99 20.00 -4.56
N TYR A 56 -6.04 19.94 -5.39
CA TYR A 56 -6.15 20.74 -6.61
C TYR A 56 -6.07 22.25 -6.31
N LEU A 57 -6.87 22.73 -5.36
CA LEU A 57 -6.91 24.14 -4.98
C LEU A 57 -5.55 24.63 -4.46
N LEU A 58 -4.85 23.82 -3.65
CA LEU A 58 -3.51 24.15 -3.17
C LEU A 58 -2.49 24.24 -4.30
N LEU A 59 -2.54 23.31 -5.27
CA LEU A 59 -1.69 23.35 -6.46
C LEU A 59 -2.02 24.54 -7.36
N LEU A 60 -3.29 24.93 -7.46
CA LEU A 60 -3.74 26.10 -8.20
C LEU A 60 -3.18 27.40 -7.58
N VAL A 61 -3.35 27.59 -6.27
CA VAL A 61 -2.79 28.75 -5.54
C VAL A 61 -1.27 28.81 -5.71
N ARG A 62 -0.61 27.65 -5.58
CA ARG A 62 0.84 27.54 -5.78
C ARG A 62 1.26 27.95 -7.20
N ASN A 63 0.54 27.49 -8.22
CA ASN A 63 0.84 27.81 -9.62
C ASN A 63 0.63 29.30 -9.92
N PHE A 64 -0.35 29.93 -9.27
CA PHE A 64 -0.58 31.37 -9.36
C PHE A 64 0.62 32.16 -8.78
N ASN A 65 1.13 31.73 -7.62
CA ASN A 65 2.30 32.36 -6.99
C ASN A 65 3.63 32.05 -7.72
N ARG A 66 3.71 30.89 -8.40
CA ARG A 66 4.87 30.45 -9.19
C ARG A 66 4.46 30.04 -10.61
N PRO A 67 4.27 31.01 -11.53
CA PRO A 67 3.94 30.71 -12.93
C PRO A 67 4.99 29.86 -13.64
N GLU A 68 6.20 29.92 -13.12
CA GLU A 68 7.43 29.34 -13.64
C GLU A 68 7.71 27.91 -13.13
N SER A 69 6.67 27.10 -12.92
CA SER A 69 6.78 25.69 -12.51
C SER A 69 7.59 24.87 -13.53
N PRO A 70 8.52 23.99 -13.10
CA PRO A 70 9.25 23.10 -14.00
C PRO A 70 8.36 22.23 -14.89
N TRP A 71 7.17 21.87 -14.38
CA TRP A 71 6.18 21.05 -15.08
C TRP A 71 5.61 21.74 -16.32
N THR A 72 5.51 23.07 -16.31
CA THR A 72 4.92 23.87 -17.39
C THR A 72 5.95 24.60 -18.23
N LYS A 73 7.14 24.85 -17.69
CA LYS A 73 8.21 25.57 -18.39
C LYS A 73 8.62 24.91 -19.70
N ASN A 74 8.60 23.58 -19.75
CA ASN A 74 9.14 22.76 -20.84
C ASN A 74 8.07 22.08 -21.70
N ILE A 75 6.78 22.35 -21.48
CA ILE A 75 5.75 21.95 -22.45
C ILE A 75 5.95 22.84 -23.67
N ALA A 76 6.77 22.36 -24.61
CA ALA A 76 6.91 22.96 -25.92
C ALA A 76 5.53 22.95 -26.61
N ASP A 77 5.33 23.88 -27.53
CA ASP A 77 4.04 24.19 -28.14
C ASP A 77 3.80 23.41 -29.46
N PRO A 78 3.62 22.06 -29.46
CA PRO A 78 2.87 21.41 -30.51
C PRO A 78 1.54 20.92 -29.94
N LYS A 79 0.43 21.48 -30.41
CA LYS A 79 -0.94 21.04 -30.11
C LYS A 79 -1.14 19.51 -30.22
N TRP A 80 -0.40 18.86 -31.13
CA TRP A 80 -0.37 17.41 -31.31
C TRP A 80 0.13 16.62 -30.09
N ALA A 81 1.07 17.17 -29.32
CA ALA A 81 1.56 16.56 -28.08
C ALA A 81 0.46 16.47 -27.02
N GLY A 82 -0.39 17.51 -26.94
CA GLY A 82 -1.57 17.50 -26.08
C GLY A 82 -2.56 16.42 -26.47
N LEU A 83 -2.85 16.28 -27.77
CA LEU A 83 -3.77 15.26 -28.28
C LEU A 83 -3.27 13.83 -28.02
N LEU A 84 -2.00 13.55 -28.29
CA LEU A 84 -1.41 12.23 -28.02
C LEU A 84 -1.36 11.92 -26.51
N GLY A 85 -0.97 12.90 -25.68
CA GLY A 85 -0.99 12.77 -24.23
C GLY A 85 -2.40 12.50 -23.69
N THR A 86 -3.40 13.23 -24.19
CA THR A 86 -4.82 13.00 -23.87
C THR A 86 -5.26 11.60 -24.28
N ALA A 87 -4.95 11.14 -25.50
CA ALA A 87 -5.32 9.80 -25.96
C ALA A 87 -4.72 8.69 -25.10
N ALA A 88 -3.42 8.77 -24.79
CA ALA A 88 -2.74 7.81 -23.92
C ALA A 88 -3.34 7.78 -22.51
N CYS A 89 -3.68 8.95 -21.96
CA CYS A 89 -4.32 9.03 -20.65
C CYS A 89 -5.76 8.48 -20.67
N ILE A 90 -6.53 8.72 -21.74
CA ILE A 90 -7.87 8.14 -21.89
C ILE A 90 -7.79 6.60 -21.92
N ALA A 91 -6.80 6.03 -22.62
CA ALA A 91 -6.58 4.58 -22.60
C ALA A 91 -6.30 4.08 -21.18
N GLY A 92 -5.42 4.75 -20.42
CA GLY A 92 -5.18 4.43 -19.01
C GLY A 92 -6.42 4.53 -18.13
N PHE A 93 -7.28 5.53 -18.37
CA PHE A 93 -8.56 5.69 -17.66
C PHE A 93 -9.54 4.55 -17.97
N MET A 94 -9.59 4.08 -19.22
CA MET A 94 -10.48 2.98 -19.63
C MET A 94 -10.00 1.61 -19.16
N LEU A 95 -8.69 1.40 -19.07
CA LEU A 95 -8.09 0.10 -18.71
C LEU A 95 -8.07 -0.15 -17.20
N LEU A 96 -8.00 0.90 -16.38
CA LEU A 96 -7.87 0.77 -14.94
C LEU A 96 -9.20 1.02 -14.22
N PRO A 97 -9.52 0.26 -13.16
CA PRO A 97 -10.70 0.53 -12.35
C PRO A 97 -10.50 1.79 -11.49
N PHE A 98 -11.61 2.40 -11.08
CA PHE A 98 -11.59 3.36 -9.98
C PHE A 98 -11.11 2.67 -8.69
N PRO A 99 -10.28 3.30 -7.84
CA PRO A 99 -9.77 4.68 -7.89
C PRO A 99 -8.51 4.91 -8.73
N TYR A 100 -7.91 3.86 -9.31
CA TYR A 100 -6.64 3.93 -10.04
C TYR A 100 -6.70 4.78 -11.32
N SER A 101 -7.88 4.87 -11.94
CA SER A 101 -8.09 5.61 -13.19
C SER A 101 -8.24 7.13 -13.03
N ILE A 102 -8.55 7.66 -11.83
CA ILE A 102 -8.87 9.09 -11.67
C ILE A 102 -7.71 10.01 -12.06
N GLY A 103 -6.47 9.58 -11.79
CA GLY A 103 -5.27 10.35 -12.12
C GLY A 103 -5.14 10.54 -13.62
N PHE A 104 -5.42 9.49 -14.40
CA PHE A 104 -5.41 9.53 -15.85
C PHE A 104 -6.50 10.46 -16.42
N LEU A 105 -7.70 10.46 -15.85
CA LEU A 105 -8.77 11.39 -16.25
C LEU A 105 -8.36 12.85 -16.06
N LEU A 106 -7.86 13.19 -14.86
CA LEU A 106 -7.41 14.56 -14.55
C LEU A 106 -6.21 14.97 -15.41
N PHE A 107 -5.32 14.02 -15.70
CA PHE A 107 -4.16 14.27 -16.55
C PHE A 107 -4.55 14.48 -18.02
N ALA A 108 -5.49 13.68 -18.55
CA ALA A 108 -6.08 13.84 -19.87
C ALA A 108 -6.76 15.20 -20.04
N ALA A 109 -7.57 15.60 -19.05
CA ALA A 109 -8.23 16.91 -19.02
C ALA A 109 -7.22 18.06 -18.97
N GLY A 110 -6.18 17.92 -18.14
CA GLY A 110 -5.08 18.87 -18.08
C GLY A 110 -4.39 19.06 -19.44
N TRP A 111 -4.09 17.96 -20.15
CA TRP A 111 -3.47 18.01 -21.49
C TRP A 111 -4.36 18.67 -22.53
N LEU A 112 -5.63 18.26 -22.57
CA LEU A 112 -6.62 18.79 -23.51
C LEU A 112 -6.75 20.30 -23.32
N LEU A 113 -7.00 20.76 -22.09
CA LEU A 113 -7.21 22.17 -21.80
C LEU A 113 -5.94 23.01 -22.02
N THR A 114 -4.76 22.46 -21.71
CA THR A 114 -3.48 23.16 -21.93
C THR A 114 -3.25 23.45 -23.43
N SER A 115 -3.77 22.60 -24.33
CA SER A 115 -3.69 22.84 -25.79
C SER A 115 -4.62 23.95 -26.30
N LEU A 116 -5.61 24.34 -25.50
CA LEU A 116 -6.64 25.33 -25.85
C LEU A 116 -6.39 26.70 -25.21
N VAL A 117 -5.51 26.78 -24.21
CA VAL A 117 -5.35 27.95 -23.35
C VAL A 117 -4.04 28.68 -23.64
N LYS A 118 -4.10 30.02 -23.71
CA LYS A 118 -2.91 30.86 -23.88
C LYS A 118 -1.98 30.75 -22.66
N ARG A 119 -0.69 30.55 -22.89
CA ARG A 119 0.33 30.48 -21.85
C ARG A 119 0.30 31.71 -20.94
N ASN A 120 0.47 31.50 -19.62
CA ASN A 120 0.44 32.52 -18.57
C ASN A 120 -0.90 33.28 -18.40
N SER A 121 -1.99 32.82 -19.02
CA SER A 121 -3.34 33.35 -18.74
C SER A 121 -3.90 32.75 -17.44
N PHE A 122 -4.95 33.36 -16.87
CA PHE A 122 -5.59 32.79 -15.67
C PHE A 122 -6.01 31.31 -15.85
N PRO A 123 -6.65 30.90 -16.96
CA PRO A 123 -6.96 29.48 -17.19
C PRO A 123 -5.74 28.57 -17.26
N TRP A 124 -4.54 29.07 -17.62
CA TRP A 124 -3.31 28.26 -17.69
C TRP A 124 -2.93 27.70 -16.32
N PHE A 125 -3.19 28.43 -15.24
CA PHE A 125 -2.89 27.96 -13.89
C PHE A 125 -3.80 26.79 -13.49
N PHE A 126 -5.06 26.79 -13.93
CA PHE A 126 -6.02 25.70 -13.72
C PHE A 126 -5.59 24.44 -14.44
N THR A 127 -5.24 24.56 -15.72
CA THR A 127 -4.82 23.39 -16.52
C THR A 127 -3.50 22.83 -16.02
N SER A 128 -2.56 23.69 -15.60
CA SER A 128 -1.32 23.24 -14.97
C SER A 128 -1.55 22.52 -13.65
N ALA A 129 -2.49 22.97 -12.83
CA ALA A 129 -2.81 22.30 -11.56
C ALA A 129 -3.43 20.92 -11.83
N LEU A 130 -4.28 20.79 -12.86
CA LEU A 130 -4.83 19.50 -13.29
C LEU A 130 -3.75 18.54 -13.77
N LEU A 131 -2.82 19.04 -14.59
CA LEU A 131 -1.68 18.24 -15.07
C LEU A 131 -0.81 17.72 -13.91
N GLN A 132 -0.49 18.60 -12.95
CA GLN A 132 0.31 18.22 -11.78
C GLN A 132 -0.41 17.20 -10.90
N LEU A 133 -1.69 17.44 -10.60
CA LEU A 133 -2.50 16.55 -9.77
C LEU A 133 -2.68 15.18 -10.43
N GLY A 134 -3.06 15.14 -11.71
CA GLY A 134 -3.22 13.91 -12.48
C GLY A 134 -1.92 13.11 -12.56
N GLY A 135 -0.80 13.76 -12.88
CA GLY A 135 0.51 13.12 -12.91
C GLY A 135 0.94 12.54 -11.55
N LEU A 136 0.73 13.28 -10.46
CA LEU A 136 1.02 12.81 -9.10
C LEU A 136 0.15 11.62 -8.71
N LEU A 137 -1.13 11.61 -9.08
CA LEU A 137 -2.03 10.47 -8.85
C LEU A 137 -1.63 9.25 -9.68
N VAL A 138 -1.19 9.42 -10.93
CA VAL A 138 -0.67 8.31 -11.75
C VAL A 138 0.61 7.72 -11.14
N ILE A 139 1.55 8.57 -10.70
CA ILE A 139 2.75 8.10 -9.99
C ILE A 139 2.37 7.37 -8.71
N ALA A 140 1.42 7.91 -7.94
CA ALA A 140 0.95 7.28 -6.72
C ALA A 140 0.33 5.90 -6.98
N ALA A 141 -0.52 5.79 -8.02
CA ALA A 141 -1.10 4.53 -8.46
C ALA A 141 -0.02 3.48 -8.82
N ALA A 142 1.07 3.92 -9.45
CA ALA A 142 2.21 3.06 -9.79
C ALA A 142 3.04 2.60 -8.59
N LEU A 143 3.07 3.38 -7.51
CA LEU A 143 3.78 3.01 -6.29
C LEU A 143 2.98 2.05 -5.40
N LEU A 144 1.65 2.07 -5.46
CA LEU A 144 0.79 1.28 -4.57
C LEU A 144 1.04 -0.23 -4.59
N PRO A 145 1.20 -0.92 -5.75
CA PRO A 145 1.51 -2.35 -5.77
C PRO A 145 2.78 -2.70 -5.01
N LEU A 146 3.82 -1.85 -5.10
CA LEU A 146 5.06 -2.03 -4.34
C LEU A 146 4.82 -1.90 -2.85
N ILE A 147 4.05 -0.89 -2.43
CA ILE A 147 3.75 -0.64 -1.03
C ILE A 147 2.89 -1.78 -0.45
N PHE A 148 1.89 -2.27 -1.18
CA PHE A 148 1.08 -3.41 -0.73
C PHE A 148 1.87 -4.70 -0.65
N ASN A 149 2.71 -4.98 -1.64
CA ASN A 149 3.57 -6.16 -1.60
C ASN A 149 4.58 -6.08 -0.44
N TRP A 150 5.09 -4.88 -0.14
CA TRP A 150 5.95 -4.65 1.02
C TRP A 150 5.18 -4.86 2.33
N ALA A 151 4.02 -4.22 2.50
CA ALA A 151 3.20 -4.31 3.71
C ALA A 151 2.70 -5.74 3.95
N ALA A 152 2.29 -6.47 2.91
CA ALA A 152 1.83 -7.85 3.03
C ALA A 152 2.92 -8.83 3.47
N LYS A 153 4.20 -8.52 3.19
CA LYS A 153 5.34 -9.38 3.56
C LYS A 153 5.94 -8.99 4.91
N ILE A 154 5.78 -7.73 5.31
CA ILE A 154 6.41 -7.16 6.49
C ILE A 154 5.30 -6.52 7.32
N HIS A 155 4.67 -7.33 8.16
CA HIS A 155 3.70 -6.86 9.15
C HIS A 155 4.40 -6.53 10.48
N GLU A 156 5.19 -7.49 10.98
CA GLU A 156 6.00 -7.32 12.18
C GLU A 156 7.37 -6.76 11.81
N LEU A 157 7.92 -5.96 12.72
CA LEU A 157 9.29 -5.46 12.61
C LEU A 157 10.10 -5.90 13.84
N PRO A 158 10.46 -7.19 14.00
CA PRO A 158 11.12 -7.66 15.21
C PRO A 158 12.39 -6.87 15.55
N GLN A 159 13.19 -6.52 14.54
CA GLN A 159 14.40 -5.73 14.74
C GLN A 159 14.07 -4.30 15.20
N PHE A 160 12.99 -3.69 14.70
CA PHE A 160 12.55 -2.39 15.18
C PHE A 160 11.90 -2.48 16.55
N ASP A 161 11.20 -3.55 16.90
CA ASP A 161 10.67 -3.76 18.25
C ASP A 161 11.81 -3.70 19.26
N TYR A 162 12.91 -4.46 19.02
CA TYR A 162 14.08 -4.47 19.91
C TYR A 162 14.74 -3.09 20.07
N LEU A 163 14.73 -2.27 19.01
CA LEU A 163 15.37 -0.95 19.02
C LEU A 163 14.45 0.15 19.55
N LEU A 164 13.17 0.15 19.16
CA LEU A 164 12.24 1.24 19.38
C LEU A 164 11.39 1.06 20.64
N ASN A 165 11.02 -0.17 21.01
CA ASN A 165 10.15 -0.37 22.17
C ASN A 165 10.80 0.10 23.49
N PRO A 166 12.12 -0.08 23.72
CA PRO A 166 12.82 0.57 24.83
C PRO A 166 12.71 2.09 24.84
N VAL A 167 12.85 2.73 23.67
CA VAL A 167 12.76 4.19 23.52
C VAL A 167 11.34 4.68 23.79
N ILE A 168 10.34 4.01 23.22
CA ILE A 168 8.93 4.33 23.41
C ILE A 168 8.55 4.15 24.88
N ASN A 169 8.95 3.04 25.52
CA ASN A 169 8.71 2.79 26.94
C ASN A 169 9.35 3.85 27.83
N ALA A 170 10.60 4.24 27.56
CA ALA A 170 11.26 5.30 28.31
C ALA A 170 10.54 6.65 28.15
N ALA A 171 10.11 6.98 26.93
CA ALA A 171 9.36 8.21 26.66
C ALA A 171 8.00 8.23 27.38
N LEU A 172 7.25 7.11 27.36
CA LEU A 172 5.97 7.01 28.05
C LEU A 172 6.13 7.17 29.56
N ASN A 173 7.13 6.51 30.15
CA ASN A 173 7.44 6.66 31.57
C ASN A 173 7.87 8.09 31.92
N LEU A 174 8.59 8.80 31.04
CA LEU A 174 8.92 10.23 31.22
C LEU A 174 7.66 11.10 31.29
N PHE A 175 6.59 10.74 30.57
CA PHE A 175 5.27 11.40 30.66
C PHE A 175 4.36 10.79 31.74
N ASN A 176 4.96 10.10 32.72
CA ASN A 176 4.28 9.47 33.86
C ASN A 176 3.17 8.49 33.45
N GLN A 177 3.34 7.83 32.30
CA GLN A 177 2.45 6.76 31.85
C GLN A 177 2.99 5.41 32.34
N SER A 178 2.12 4.59 32.95
CA SER A 178 2.47 3.25 33.43
C SER A 178 2.65 2.26 32.26
N ALA A 179 3.83 2.28 31.66
CA ALA A 179 4.25 1.39 30.58
C ALA A 179 5.37 0.46 31.04
N HIS A 180 5.26 -0.82 30.68
CA HIS A 180 6.27 -1.84 30.97
C HIS A 180 6.60 -2.64 29.71
N LEU A 181 7.82 -3.15 29.62
CA LEU A 181 8.23 -4.06 28.56
C LEU A 181 8.15 -5.51 29.03
N VAL A 182 7.38 -6.32 28.31
CA VAL A 182 7.27 -7.77 28.55
C VAL A 182 7.50 -8.48 27.22
N ASN A 183 8.49 -9.36 27.14
CA ASN A 183 8.86 -10.07 25.91
C ASN A 183 9.01 -9.15 24.68
N ASN A 184 9.63 -7.98 24.89
CA ASN A 184 9.83 -6.95 23.86
C ASN A 184 8.53 -6.29 23.33
N ALA A 185 7.37 -6.55 23.93
CA ALA A 185 6.12 -5.84 23.68
C ALA A 185 5.85 -4.78 24.76
N ILE A 186 5.16 -3.69 24.40
CA ILE A 186 4.81 -2.63 25.35
C ILE A 186 3.47 -2.99 25.99
N VAL A 187 3.46 -3.15 27.30
CA VAL A 187 2.25 -3.35 28.11
C VAL A 187 1.87 -2.01 28.74
N LEU A 188 0.73 -1.47 28.33
CA LEU A 188 0.13 -0.26 28.90
C LEU A 188 -0.92 -0.67 29.92
N ARG A 189 -0.81 -0.12 31.14
CA ARG A 189 -1.83 -0.32 32.17
C ARG A 189 -2.74 0.89 32.24
N THR A 190 -4.02 0.68 31.94
CA THR A 190 -5.09 1.65 32.23
C THR A 190 -5.76 1.30 33.56
N TYR A 191 -6.72 2.12 34.01
CA TYR A 191 -7.48 1.83 35.23
C TYR A 191 -8.34 0.57 35.11
N GLU A 192 -8.82 0.26 33.90
CA GLU A 192 -9.78 -0.83 33.66
C GLU A 192 -9.12 -2.04 33.00
N GLU A 193 -8.16 -1.82 32.09
CA GLU A 193 -7.60 -2.86 31.23
C GLU A 193 -6.08 -2.77 31.06
N GLN A 194 -5.46 -3.89 30.70
CA GLN A 194 -4.07 -3.95 30.26
C GLN A 194 -4.03 -4.20 28.75
N PHE A 195 -3.30 -3.36 28.03
CA PHE A 195 -3.10 -3.48 26.60
C PHE A 195 -1.68 -3.93 26.31
N THR A 196 -1.52 -5.03 25.61
CA THR A 196 -0.23 -5.42 25.03
C THR A 196 -0.18 -4.93 23.59
N LEU A 197 0.73 -4.02 23.29
CA LEU A 197 0.88 -3.42 21.97
C LEU A 197 2.19 -3.86 21.34
N SER A 198 2.06 -4.53 20.19
CA SER A 198 3.15 -4.76 19.24
C SER A 198 3.30 -3.59 18.27
N LEU A 199 4.53 -3.30 17.86
CA LEU A 199 4.80 -2.35 16.79
C LEU A 199 4.65 -3.06 15.44
N SER A 200 3.59 -2.72 14.70
CA SER A 200 3.43 -3.19 13.33
C SER A 200 3.87 -2.13 12.33
N THR A 201 4.20 -2.55 11.11
CA THR A 201 4.52 -1.63 10.01
C THR A 201 3.39 -0.65 9.75
N GLU A 202 2.13 -1.06 9.87
CA GLU A 202 0.98 -0.20 9.59
C GLU A 202 0.75 0.84 10.70
N LYS A 203 1.07 0.52 11.95
CA LYS A 203 1.04 1.49 13.05
C LYS A 203 2.12 2.55 12.85
N LEU A 204 3.35 2.12 12.61
CA LEU A 204 4.52 3.00 12.50
C LEU A 204 4.54 3.77 11.17
N PHE A 205 4.24 3.09 10.07
CA PHE A 205 4.27 3.58 8.70
C PHE A 205 2.95 3.27 7.97
N PRO A 206 1.84 3.96 8.30
CA PRO A 206 0.59 3.80 7.57
C PRO A 206 0.82 3.97 6.06
N ILE A 207 0.10 3.20 5.24
CA ILE A 207 0.32 3.15 3.78
C ILE A 207 0.26 4.55 3.14
N SER A 208 -0.65 5.43 3.60
CA SER A 208 -0.72 6.82 3.15
C SER A 208 0.52 7.65 3.51
N ALA A 209 1.15 7.39 4.65
CA ALA A 209 2.38 8.06 5.05
C ALA A 209 3.58 7.59 4.21
N VAL A 210 3.69 6.28 3.96
CA VAL A 210 4.74 5.73 3.07
C VAL A 210 4.60 6.29 1.66
N LEU A 211 3.38 6.34 1.14
CA LEU A 211 3.11 6.92 -0.18
C LEU A 211 3.48 8.40 -0.24
N PHE A 212 3.15 9.18 0.80
CA PHE A 212 3.56 10.58 0.91
C PHE A 212 5.08 10.74 0.87
N VAL A 213 5.80 9.92 1.63
CA VAL A 213 7.27 9.93 1.68
C VAL A 213 7.88 9.59 0.33
N LEU A 214 7.33 8.60 -0.38
CA LEU A 214 7.80 8.24 -1.71
C LEU A 214 7.55 9.35 -2.73
N LEU A 215 6.35 9.94 -2.75
CA LEU A 215 6.03 11.07 -3.64
C LEU A 215 6.91 12.30 -3.36
N TRP A 216 7.18 12.58 -2.09
CA TRP A 216 8.11 13.66 -1.71
C TRP A 216 9.55 13.32 -2.12
N SER A 217 9.98 12.07 -1.94
CA SER A 217 11.32 11.62 -2.37
C SER A 217 11.51 11.76 -3.89
N VAL A 218 10.51 11.37 -4.68
CA VAL A 218 10.48 11.59 -6.13
C VAL A 218 10.61 13.10 -6.44
N THR A 219 9.85 13.93 -5.74
CA THR A 219 9.91 15.39 -5.91
C THR A 219 11.31 15.95 -5.60
N LEU A 220 11.92 15.54 -4.48
CA LEU A 220 13.28 15.95 -4.09
C LEU A 220 14.31 15.49 -5.12
N PHE A 221 14.21 14.25 -5.59
CA PHE A 221 15.16 13.68 -6.54
C PHE A 221 15.16 14.42 -7.89
N PHE A 222 13.97 14.73 -8.43
CA PHE A 222 13.87 15.43 -9.71
C PHE A 222 14.15 16.94 -9.61
N ARG A 223 13.94 17.56 -8.45
CA ARG A 223 14.12 19.01 -8.28
C ARG A 223 15.48 19.43 -7.75
N SER A 224 16.14 18.59 -6.95
CA SER A 224 17.47 18.90 -6.45
C SER A 224 18.49 18.70 -7.58
N THR A 225 19.44 19.61 -7.78
CA THR A 225 20.51 19.45 -8.79
C THR A 225 21.82 18.97 -8.20
N SER A 226 22.06 19.31 -6.93
CA SER A 226 23.14 18.78 -6.10
C SER A 226 22.54 18.01 -4.92
N GLN A 227 23.31 17.07 -4.37
CA GLN A 227 22.99 16.38 -3.11
C GLN A 227 21.60 15.71 -3.07
N ARG A 228 21.17 15.11 -4.19
CA ARG A 228 19.84 14.48 -4.31
C ARG A 228 19.66 13.38 -3.27
N ILE A 229 20.66 12.52 -3.14
CA ILE A 229 20.60 11.32 -2.32
C ILE A 229 20.63 11.71 -0.84
N GLU A 230 21.51 12.62 -0.45
CA GLU A 230 21.68 13.10 0.92
C GLU A 230 20.40 13.75 1.44
N ARG A 231 19.70 14.52 0.60
CA ARG A 231 18.41 15.14 0.95
C ARG A 231 17.30 14.10 1.11
N VAL A 232 17.26 13.10 0.24
CA VAL A 232 16.31 11.98 0.36
C VAL A 232 16.60 11.20 1.64
N LEU A 233 17.85 10.82 1.89
CA LEU A 233 18.26 10.11 3.10
C LEU A 233 17.93 10.89 4.38
N PHE A 234 18.24 12.19 4.42
CA PHE A 234 17.91 13.06 5.54
C PHE A 234 16.40 13.13 5.77
N PHE A 235 15.61 13.21 4.70
CA PHE A 235 14.15 13.20 4.81
C PHE A 235 13.62 11.87 5.36
N TRP A 236 14.14 10.73 4.90
CA TRP A 236 13.76 9.41 5.44
C TRP A 236 14.12 9.27 6.92
N PHE A 237 15.29 9.78 7.33
CA PHE A 237 15.67 9.84 8.75
C PHE A 237 14.69 10.70 9.55
N LEU A 238 14.38 11.91 9.07
CA LEU A 238 13.41 12.80 9.70
C LEU A 238 12.03 12.15 9.82
N PHE A 239 11.57 11.46 8.77
CA PHE A 239 10.30 10.74 8.75
C PHE A 239 10.28 9.58 9.77
N LEU A 240 11.38 8.83 9.88
CA LEU A 240 11.50 7.76 10.87
C LEU A 240 11.38 8.31 12.29
N VAL A 241 12.17 9.34 12.63
CA VAL A 241 12.14 10.00 13.94
C VAL A 241 10.74 10.54 14.23
N TYR A 242 10.12 11.22 13.25
CA TYR A 242 8.76 11.73 13.39
C TYR A 242 7.73 10.63 13.62
N SER A 243 7.86 9.49 12.94
CA SER A 243 6.93 8.36 13.07
C SER A 243 7.01 7.72 14.46
N VAL A 244 8.20 7.64 15.06
CA VAL A 244 8.38 7.20 16.45
C VAL A 244 7.70 8.17 17.42
N LEU A 245 7.92 9.49 17.25
CA LEU A 245 7.28 10.51 18.07
C LEU A 245 5.74 10.48 17.93
N ARG A 246 5.23 10.27 16.72
CA ARG A 246 3.81 10.07 16.44
C ARG A 246 3.27 8.87 17.21
N ILE A 247 3.95 7.72 17.19
CA ILE A 247 3.52 6.52 17.92
C ILE A 247 3.46 6.77 19.42
N ILE A 248 4.47 7.43 20.01
CA ILE A 248 4.46 7.79 21.43
C ILE A 248 3.24 8.66 21.75
N ALA A 249 2.95 9.67 20.92
CA ALA A 249 1.77 10.53 21.08
C ALA A 249 0.45 9.75 20.99
N LEU A 250 0.34 8.83 20.04
CA LEU A 250 -0.85 8.00 19.86
C LEU A 250 -1.04 7.01 21.02
N TYR A 251 0.03 6.46 21.59
CA TYR A 251 -0.04 5.59 22.77
C TYR A 251 -0.54 6.37 23.99
N MET A 252 -0.09 7.62 24.18
CA MET A 252 -0.64 8.48 25.25
C MET A 252 -2.14 8.74 25.07
N ILE A 253 -2.61 8.93 23.84
CA ILE A 253 -4.05 9.09 23.56
C ILE A 253 -4.81 7.78 23.79
N LEU A 254 -4.21 6.65 23.39
CA LEU A 254 -4.80 5.32 23.59
C LEU A 254 -5.07 5.04 25.06
N MET A 255 -4.15 5.38 25.95
CA MET A 255 -4.33 5.18 27.40
C MET A 255 -5.51 5.96 27.98
N GLN A 256 -5.93 7.05 27.34
CA GLN A 256 -7.08 7.85 27.77
C GLN A 256 -8.39 7.45 27.10
N ARG A 257 -8.34 6.94 25.86
CA ARG A 257 -9.52 6.67 25.05
C ARG A 257 -9.86 5.18 24.91
N GLN A 258 -8.92 4.30 25.22
CA GLN A 258 -9.04 2.83 25.08
C GLN A 258 -9.58 2.40 23.71
N ASN A 259 -9.24 3.16 22.65
CA ASN A 259 -9.70 2.89 21.30
C ASN A 259 -8.51 2.60 20.37
N PRO A 260 -8.19 1.33 20.10
CA PRO A 260 -7.08 0.95 19.22
C PRO A 260 -7.24 1.46 17.77
N ASP A 261 -8.46 1.75 17.30
CA ASP A 261 -8.71 2.26 15.94
C ASP A 261 -7.90 3.52 15.58
N LEU A 262 -7.46 4.28 16.60
CA LEU A 262 -6.77 5.55 16.41
C LEU A 262 -5.52 5.47 15.52
N PHE A 263 -4.85 4.32 15.44
CA PHE A 263 -3.63 4.18 14.62
C PHE A 263 -3.93 4.23 13.12
N TRP A 264 -5.12 3.80 12.75
CA TRP A 264 -5.54 3.64 11.37
C TRP A 264 -6.60 4.66 10.97
N HIS A 265 -7.25 5.31 11.94
CA HIS A 265 -8.35 6.23 11.66
C HIS A 265 -7.91 7.35 10.70
N PRO A 266 -8.59 7.55 9.55
CA PRO A 266 -8.11 8.41 8.46
C PRO A 266 -7.79 9.83 8.91
N TYR A 267 -8.69 10.42 9.72
CA TYR A 267 -8.57 11.80 10.17
C TYR A 267 -7.51 11.99 11.25
N ILE A 268 -7.32 10.99 12.12
CA ILE A 268 -6.26 11.02 13.15
C ILE A 268 -4.92 10.84 12.46
N THR A 269 -4.82 9.88 11.54
CA THR A 269 -3.61 9.63 10.77
C THR A 269 -3.24 10.86 9.94
N LEU A 270 -4.18 11.48 9.21
CA LEU A 270 -3.93 12.70 8.44
C LEU A 270 -3.46 13.85 9.34
N SER A 271 -4.21 14.13 10.41
CA SER A 271 -3.88 15.24 11.31
C SER A 271 -2.54 15.03 12.02
N SER A 272 -2.21 13.79 12.40
CA SER A 272 -0.95 13.43 13.03
C SER A 272 0.28 13.60 12.14
N TYR A 273 0.13 13.71 10.80
CA TYR A 273 1.23 14.02 9.88
C TYR A 273 1.26 15.47 9.41
N LEU A 274 0.29 16.31 9.80
CA LEU A 274 0.33 17.74 9.46
C LEU A 274 1.56 18.46 10.04
N PRO A 275 2.00 18.21 11.29
CA PRO A 275 3.19 18.88 11.82
C PRO A 275 4.48 18.60 11.03
N LEU A 276 4.61 17.41 10.42
CA LEU A 276 5.76 17.07 9.57
C LEU A 276 5.94 18.06 8.42
N ILE A 277 4.85 18.64 7.89
CA ILE A 277 4.89 19.63 6.81
C ILE A 277 5.76 20.83 7.19
N PHE A 278 5.76 21.25 8.46
CA PHE A 278 6.53 22.40 8.90
C PHE A 278 8.04 22.15 8.95
N LEU A 279 8.44 20.88 9.01
CA LEU A 279 9.83 20.44 8.97
C LEU A 279 10.35 20.30 7.54
N LEU A 280 9.46 20.30 6.55
CA LEU A 280 9.80 20.12 5.13
C LEU A 280 9.92 21.45 4.42
N LYS A 281 11.01 21.60 3.67
CA LYS A 281 11.26 22.75 2.81
C LYS A 281 11.64 22.25 1.42
N GLU A 282 11.03 22.84 0.39
CA GLU A 282 11.39 22.53 -0.99
C GLU A 282 12.82 23.05 -1.26
N PRO A 283 13.68 22.26 -1.94
CA PRO A 283 14.97 22.73 -2.43
C PRO A 283 14.86 24.06 -3.19
N SER A 284 15.61 25.07 -2.76
CA SER A 284 15.66 26.38 -3.44
C SER A 284 16.54 26.42 -4.68
N ASP A 285 17.31 25.37 -4.96
CA ASP A 285 18.44 25.39 -5.90
C ASP A 285 18.06 25.52 -7.39
N LEU A 286 16.78 25.44 -7.73
CA LEU A 286 16.31 25.60 -9.11
C LEU A 286 16.43 27.04 -9.64
N SER A 287 16.54 28.06 -8.78
CA SER A 287 16.63 29.46 -9.21
C SER A 287 18.02 29.86 -9.75
N ASN A 288 19.07 29.09 -9.43
CA ASN A 288 20.46 29.43 -9.78
C ASN A 288 21.04 28.59 -10.93
N LEU A 289 20.23 27.78 -11.61
CA LEU A 289 20.67 27.09 -12.82
C LEU A 289 20.86 28.10 -13.94
N LYS A 290 22.10 28.59 -14.09
CA LYS A 290 22.56 29.19 -15.35
C LYS A 290 22.28 28.16 -16.45
N ARG A 291 21.34 28.48 -17.36
CA ARG A 291 21.06 27.63 -18.52
C ARG A 291 22.40 27.27 -19.19
N PRO A 292 22.69 26.00 -19.48
CA PRO A 292 23.79 25.67 -20.36
C PRO A 292 23.59 26.42 -21.68
N ARG A 293 24.43 27.42 -21.95
CA ARG A 293 24.47 28.08 -23.26
C ARG A 293 25.05 27.05 -24.23
N GLY A 294 24.22 26.47 -25.11
CA GLY A 294 24.70 25.64 -26.21
C GLY A 294 23.93 24.36 -26.53
N LEU A 295 22.85 24.01 -25.84
CA LEU A 295 22.08 22.80 -26.17
C LEU A 295 21.24 23.03 -27.45
N THR A 296 21.47 22.20 -28.47
CA THR A 296 20.86 22.27 -29.81
C THR A 296 19.34 21.98 -29.76
N ALA A 297 18.60 22.40 -30.80
CA ALA A 297 17.14 22.26 -30.86
C ALA A 297 16.64 20.80 -30.74
N LEU A 298 17.47 19.81 -31.08
CA LEU A 298 17.20 18.37 -30.91
C LEU A 298 17.15 17.94 -29.42
N GLN A 299 17.81 18.67 -28.51
CA GLN A 299 17.80 18.44 -27.06
C GLN A 299 16.61 19.14 -26.35
N ARG A 300 15.68 19.75 -27.09
CA ARG A 300 14.44 20.33 -26.53
C ARG A 300 13.24 19.37 -26.55
N GLN A 301 13.36 18.22 -27.24
CA GLN A 301 12.35 17.15 -27.26
C GLN A 301 12.49 16.03 -26.21
N PRO A 302 13.56 15.88 -25.39
CA PRO A 302 13.70 14.70 -24.55
C PRO A 302 12.64 14.68 -23.44
N LEU A 303 12.20 15.81 -22.91
CA LEU A 303 11.23 15.80 -21.80
C LEU A 303 9.86 15.25 -22.21
N PHE A 304 9.44 15.45 -23.46
CA PHE A 304 8.16 14.95 -23.98
C PHE A 304 8.22 13.43 -24.20
N ALA A 305 9.28 12.95 -24.86
CA ALA A 305 9.56 11.53 -24.94
C ALA A 305 9.69 10.93 -23.53
N SER A 306 10.39 11.58 -22.61
CA SER A 306 10.54 11.14 -21.23
C SER A 306 9.22 11.11 -20.45
N LEU A 307 8.27 12.00 -20.73
CA LEU A 307 6.97 11.99 -20.08
C LEU A 307 6.07 10.89 -20.63
N ILE A 308 6.04 10.68 -21.95
CA ILE A 308 5.32 9.56 -22.58
C ILE A 308 5.93 8.23 -22.16
N LEU A 309 7.26 8.08 -22.27
CA LEU A 309 7.99 6.92 -21.77
C LEU A 309 7.79 6.76 -20.26
N GLY A 310 7.71 7.85 -19.50
CA GLY A 310 7.44 7.81 -18.06
C GLY A 310 6.02 7.32 -17.75
N SER A 311 5.01 7.76 -18.50
CA SER A 311 3.63 7.29 -18.36
C SER A 311 3.48 5.84 -18.83
N LEU A 312 4.08 5.47 -19.96
CA LEU A 312 4.09 4.09 -20.45
C LEU A 312 4.85 3.18 -19.49
N LEU A 313 6.01 3.59 -18.99
CA LEU A 313 6.74 2.86 -17.95
C LEU A 313 5.92 2.74 -16.67
N GLY A 314 5.22 3.80 -16.26
CA GLY A 314 4.31 3.76 -15.12
C GLY A 314 3.19 2.74 -15.30
N ILE A 315 2.52 2.73 -16.47
CA ILE A 315 1.50 1.74 -16.83
C ILE A 315 2.12 0.34 -16.84
N CYS A 316 3.26 0.15 -17.51
CA CYS A 316 3.95 -1.13 -17.58
C CYS A 316 4.41 -1.62 -16.19
N LEU A 317 4.82 -0.73 -15.29
CA LEU A 317 5.21 -1.08 -13.92
C LEU A 317 3.98 -1.42 -13.07
N VAL A 318 2.89 -0.66 -13.16
CA VAL A 318 1.61 -1.01 -12.51
C VAL A 318 1.15 -2.39 -12.97
N LEU A 319 1.16 -2.61 -14.29
CA LEU A 319 0.77 -3.89 -14.86
C LEU A 319 1.75 -4.98 -14.46
N TRP A 320 3.06 -4.80 -14.59
CA TRP A 320 4.04 -5.85 -14.27
C TRP A 320 4.08 -6.21 -12.78
N LEU A 321 4.00 -5.22 -11.89
CA LEU A 321 4.05 -5.45 -10.44
C LEU A 321 2.69 -5.84 -9.86
N GLY A 322 1.60 -5.42 -10.50
CA GLY A 322 0.23 -5.69 -10.07
C GLY A 322 -0.40 -6.92 -10.74
N TYR A 323 0.08 -7.32 -11.92
CA TYR A 323 -0.41 -8.50 -12.63
C TYR A 323 0.10 -9.75 -11.93
N ARG A 324 -0.85 -10.50 -11.37
CA ARG A 324 -0.65 -11.88 -11.00
C ARG A 324 -1.34 -12.71 -12.08
N ASP A 325 -0.60 -13.60 -12.72
CA ASP A 325 -1.19 -14.56 -13.64
C ASP A 325 -2.24 -15.37 -12.87
N PRO A 326 -3.54 -15.26 -13.20
CA PRO A 326 -4.58 -16.01 -12.51
C PRO A 326 -4.50 -17.52 -12.80
N GLY A 327 -3.60 -17.94 -13.69
CA GLY A 327 -3.49 -19.30 -14.17
C GLY A 327 -4.57 -19.63 -15.19
N THR A 328 -4.65 -20.92 -15.53
CA THR A 328 -5.68 -21.44 -16.43
C THR A 328 -6.84 -22.01 -15.62
N ILE A 329 -8.06 -21.73 -16.07
CA ILE A 329 -9.26 -22.36 -15.49
C ILE A 329 -9.13 -23.88 -15.63
N LYS A 330 -9.32 -24.58 -14.51
CA LYS A 330 -9.25 -26.04 -14.44
C LYS A 330 -10.63 -26.67 -14.66
N PRO A 331 -10.70 -27.90 -15.23
CA PRO A 331 -11.96 -28.59 -15.49
C PRO A 331 -12.67 -29.06 -14.21
N GLY A 332 -11.98 -29.09 -13.06
CA GLY A 332 -12.61 -29.21 -11.75
C GLY A 332 -12.71 -30.65 -11.23
N ARG A 333 -11.67 -31.46 -11.43
CA ARG A 333 -11.48 -32.72 -10.70
C ARG A 333 -10.79 -32.42 -9.37
N ILE A 334 -11.57 -32.43 -8.30
CA ILE A 334 -11.14 -32.06 -6.95
C ILE A 334 -10.91 -33.33 -6.14
N LEU A 335 -9.77 -33.41 -5.45
CA LEU A 335 -9.49 -34.43 -4.45
C LEU A 335 -9.37 -33.76 -3.07
N ILE A 336 -10.13 -34.23 -2.08
CA ILE A 336 -10.01 -33.77 -0.69
C ILE A 336 -9.22 -34.82 0.10
N GLN A 337 -8.14 -34.39 0.74
CA GLN A 337 -7.32 -35.24 1.58
C GLN A 337 -7.99 -35.47 2.94
N GLU A 338 -8.38 -36.71 3.21
CA GLU A 338 -8.96 -37.15 4.50
C GLU A 338 -7.92 -37.88 5.36
N HIS A 339 -7.01 -38.62 4.72
CA HIS A 339 -5.90 -39.27 5.42
C HIS A 339 -4.98 -38.28 6.13
N GLY A 340 -4.55 -38.68 7.32
CA GLY A 340 -3.76 -37.86 8.23
C GLY A 340 -4.54 -36.81 9.01
N SER A 341 -5.87 -36.89 9.03
CA SER A 341 -6.73 -35.95 9.72
C SER A 341 -7.86 -36.66 10.46
N ASP A 342 -7.76 -36.71 11.79
CA ASP A 342 -8.83 -37.13 12.71
C ASP A 342 -9.60 -35.90 13.22
N TRP A 343 -9.81 -34.92 12.35
CA TRP A 343 -10.49 -33.66 12.60
C TRP A 343 -11.18 -33.17 11.32
N GLU A 344 -12.21 -32.34 11.43
CA GLU A 344 -12.80 -31.65 10.27
C GLU A 344 -13.25 -32.56 9.11
N TRP A 345 -13.93 -33.67 9.44
CA TRP A 345 -14.32 -34.70 8.47
C TRP A 345 -15.21 -34.19 7.33
N THR A 346 -15.08 -34.81 6.15
CA THR A 346 -15.95 -34.51 5.00
C THR A 346 -17.10 -35.50 4.82
N THR A 347 -17.17 -36.52 5.68
CA THR A 347 -17.97 -37.74 5.45
C THR A 347 -19.26 -37.82 6.27
N GLU A 348 -19.40 -37.04 7.35
CA GLU A 348 -20.57 -37.11 8.24
C GLU A 348 -21.42 -35.83 8.19
N PRO A 349 -22.73 -35.89 7.89
CA PRO A 349 -23.60 -34.73 7.96
C PRO A 349 -23.93 -34.35 9.40
N MET A 350 -24.06 -33.04 9.66
CA MET A 350 -24.71 -32.55 10.87
C MET A 350 -26.22 -32.44 10.61
N ASP A 351 -27.01 -33.31 11.26
CA ASP A 351 -28.47 -33.32 11.12
C ASP A 351 -29.17 -33.59 12.46
N THR A 352 -30.51 -33.75 12.42
CA THR A 352 -31.31 -33.95 13.64
C THR A 352 -31.12 -35.31 14.31
N VAL A 353 -30.40 -36.24 13.66
CA VAL A 353 -30.20 -37.63 14.10
C VAL A 353 -28.72 -37.92 14.33
N THR A 354 -27.83 -37.28 13.58
CA THR A 354 -26.38 -37.42 13.64
C THR A 354 -25.79 -36.17 14.29
N TYR A 355 -25.43 -36.30 15.57
CA TYR A 355 -24.78 -35.24 16.34
C TYR A 355 -23.64 -35.83 17.18
N SER A 356 -22.40 -35.57 16.77
CA SER A 356 -21.17 -36.02 17.39
C SER A 356 -20.09 -34.95 17.26
N GLU A 357 -18.90 -35.22 17.79
CA GLU A 357 -17.70 -34.40 17.53
C GLU A 357 -17.45 -34.27 16.02
N LYS A 358 -17.61 -35.37 15.27
CA LYS A 358 -17.40 -35.43 13.82
C LYS A 358 -18.36 -34.61 12.99
N THR A 359 -19.54 -34.32 13.54
CA THR A 359 -20.52 -33.47 12.87
C THR A 359 -20.39 -32.00 13.26
N THR A 360 -19.73 -31.69 14.38
CA THR A 360 -19.68 -30.31 14.91
C THR A 360 -18.54 -29.50 14.28
N TYR A 361 -17.40 -30.12 14.05
CA TYR A 361 -16.22 -29.49 13.43
C TYR A 361 -15.89 -30.27 12.16
N ASN A 362 -16.44 -29.84 11.02
CA ASN A 362 -16.41 -30.63 9.78
C ASN A 362 -16.55 -29.80 8.50
N TYR A 363 -16.17 -30.39 7.37
CA TYR A 363 -16.28 -29.78 6.02
C TYR A 363 -17.30 -30.50 5.13
N TYR A 364 -18.25 -31.25 5.70
CA TYR A 364 -19.25 -32.01 4.93
C TYR A 364 -20.02 -31.11 3.96
N CYS A 365 -20.55 -29.98 4.44
CA CYS A 365 -21.30 -29.03 3.60
C CYS A 365 -20.44 -28.43 2.47
N LEU A 366 -19.14 -28.22 2.70
CA LEU A 366 -18.23 -27.74 1.66
C LEU A 366 -18.06 -28.81 0.57
N ALA A 367 -17.78 -30.05 0.96
CA ALA A 367 -17.62 -31.16 0.02
C ALA A 367 -18.88 -31.41 -0.81
N GLU A 368 -20.05 -31.42 -0.16
CA GLU A 368 -21.35 -31.55 -0.85
C GLU A 368 -21.63 -30.38 -1.78
N TYR A 369 -21.34 -29.14 -1.35
CA TYR A 369 -21.51 -27.96 -2.19
C TYR A 369 -20.64 -28.02 -3.46
N LEU A 370 -19.38 -28.47 -3.35
CA LEU A 370 -18.49 -28.61 -4.50
C LEU A 370 -18.97 -29.67 -5.49
N LYS A 371 -19.59 -30.78 -5.04
CA LYS A 371 -20.13 -31.84 -5.90
C LYS A 371 -21.21 -31.36 -6.87
N TYR A 372 -21.91 -30.27 -6.57
CA TYR A 372 -22.88 -29.67 -7.50
C TYR A 372 -22.23 -29.11 -8.77
N PHE A 373 -20.94 -28.74 -8.71
CA PHE A 373 -20.25 -28.03 -9.79
C PHE A 373 -19.05 -28.82 -10.35
N TYR A 374 -18.51 -29.76 -9.58
CA TYR A 374 -17.21 -30.38 -9.82
C TYR A 374 -17.23 -31.89 -9.56
N GLN A 375 -16.23 -32.59 -10.09
CA GLN A 375 -16.00 -34.00 -9.76
C GLN A 375 -15.16 -34.06 -8.48
N VAL A 376 -15.78 -34.38 -7.36
CA VAL A 376 -15.12 -34.38 -6.04
C VAL A 376 -14.90 -35.80 -5.56
N GLY A 377 -13.64 -36.15 -5.32
CA GLY A 377 -13.21 -37.37 -4.63
C GLY A 377 -12.67 -37.06 -3.23
N VAL A 378 -12.63 -38.10 -2.39
CA VAL A 378 -12.00 -38.09 -1.07
C VAL A 378 -10.88 -39.12 -1.08
N ASN A 379 -9.74 -38.79 -0.48
CA ASN A 379 -8.59 -39.68 -0.37
C ASN A 379 -8.31 -40.05 1.09
N ASP A 380 -8.47 -41.33 1.41
CA ASP A 380 -8.24 -41.92 2.74
C ASP A 380 -6.87 -42.63 2.85
N GLU A 381 -6.02 -42.49 1.83
CA GLU A 381 -4.67 -43.06 1.78
C GLU A 381 -3.58 -41.97 1.77
N PRO A 382 -2.31 -42.31 2.08
CA PRO A 382 -1.19 -41.38 1.92
C PRO A 382 -1.11 -40.78 0.50
N LEU A 383 -0.71 -39.52 0.40
CA LEU A 383 -0.61 -38.84 -0.89
C LEU A 383 0.51 -39.44 -1.76
N SER A 384 0.21 -39.65 -3.04
CA SER A 384 1.15 -40.18 -4.03
C SER A 384 0.92 -39.55 -5.39
N THR A 385 1.93 -39.62 -6.26
CA THR A 385 1.81 -39.14 -7.65
C THR A 385 0.69 -39.89 -8.40
N GLU A 386 0.49 -41.17 -8.08
CA GLU A 386 -0.59 -41.99 -8.61
C GLU A 386 -1.96 -41.49 -8.13
N ALA A 387 -2.12 -41.20 -6.84
CA ALA A 387 -3.38 -40.67 -6.29
C ALA A 387 -3.74 -39.30 -6.87
N LEU A 388 -2.72 -38.49 -7.20
CA LEU A 388 -2.88 -37.17 -7.81
C LEU A 388 -2.99 -37.21 -9.35
N THR A 389 -2.89 -38.40 -9.94
CA THR A 389 -3.10 -38.57 -11.38
C THR A 389 -4.56 -38.24 -11.73
N ASN A 390 -4.77 -37.40 -12.74
CA ASN A 390 -6.10 -36.91 -13.13
C ASN A 390 -6.81 -36.04 -12.09
N VAL A 391 -6.09 -35.50 -11.12
CA VAL A 391 -6.60 -34.44 -10.24
C VAL A 391 -6.26 -33.08 -10.85
N ASP A 392 -7.15 -32.10 -10.70
CA ASP A 392 -6.88 -30.71 -11.06
C ASP A 392 -6.63 -29.84 -9.83
N VAL A 393 -7.35 -30.12 -8.73
CA VAL A 393 -7.25 -29.40 -7.47
C VAL A 393 -7.18 -30.38 -6.30
N LEU A 394 -6.14 -30.26 -5.47
CA LEU A 394 -6.02 -30.96 -4.19
C LEU A 394 -6.42 -30.01 -3.06
N ILE A 395 -7.35 -30.43 -2.20
CA ILE A 395 -7.71 -29.73 -0.96
C ILE A 395 -7.10 -30.47 0.22
N ILE A 396 -6.27 -29.78 0.99
CA ILE A 396 -5.66 -30.30 2.22
C ILE A 396 -6.27 -29.56 3.41
N LYS A 397 -7.05 -30.28 4.21
CA LYS A 397 -7.63 -29.79 5.46
C LYS A 397 -6.69 -29.99 6.65
N ILE A 398 -7.11 -29.58 7.84
CA ILE A 398 -6.32 -29.62 9.09
C ILE A 398 -5.81 -31.05 9.37
N PRO A 399 -4.50 -31.33 9.24
CA PRO A 399 -3.96 -32.63 9.59
C PRO A 399 -3.76 -32.75 11.10
N THR A 400 -3.86 -33.96 11.62
CA THR A 400 -3.56 -34.32 13.01
C THR A 400 -2.28 -35.14 13.14
N GLU A 401 -1.60 -35.42 12.02
CA GLU A 401 -0.30 -36.07 11.96
C GLU A 401 0.60 -35.48 10.86
N PRO A 402 1.93 -35.64 10.93
CA PRO A 402 2.84 -35.10 9.93
C PRO A 402 2.80 -35.88 8.61
N TYR A 403 2.87 -35.17 7.48
CA TYR A 403 3.10 -35.77 6.17
C TYR A 403 4.51 -36.35 6.04
N ALA A 404 4.62 -37.50 5.40
CA ALA A 404 5.90 -38.06 5.00
C ALA A 404 6.55 -37.23 3.89
N GLU A 405 7.88 -37.29 3.78
CA GLU A 405 8.60 -36.53 2.75
C GLU A 405 8.15 -36.89 1.33
N SER A 406 7.85 -38.18 1.07
CA SER A 406 7.34 -38.64 -0.23
C SER A 406 5.97 -38.06 -0.58
N GLU A 407 5.12 -37.81 0.41
CA GLU A 407 3.81 -37.16 0.20
C GLU A 407 4.02 -35.69 -0.17
N ILE A 408 4.94 -35.01 0.50
CA ILE A 408 5.31 -33.62 0.21
C ILE A 408 5.88 -33.51 -1.21
N GLU A 409 6.78 -34.42 -1.60
CA GLU A 409 7.36 -34.49 -2.94
C GLU A 409 6.30 -34.74 -4.02
N ALA A 410 5.32 -35.61 -3.75
CA ALA A 410 4.21 -35.86 -4.67
C ALA A 410 3.35 -34.60 -4.90
N VAL A 411 3.07 -33.84 -3.84
CA VAL A 411 2.33 -32.56 -3.95
C VAL A 411 3.15 -31.50 -4.69
N GLU A 412 4.46 -31.41 -4.42
CA GLU A 412 5.39 -30.51 -5.13
C GLU A 412 5.37 -30.81 -6.63
N GLN A 413 5.54 -32.08 -7.02
CA GLN A 413 5.48 -32.52 -8.42
C GLN A 413 4.11 -32.24 -9.06
N PHE A 414 3.01 -32.46 -8.34
CA PHE A 414 1.66 -32.17 -8.81
C PHE A 414 1.47 -30.68 -9.15
N VAL A 415 1.98 -29.78 -8.30
CA VAL A 415 1.94 -28.33 -8.56
C VAL A 415 2.83 -27.94 -9.74
N GLU A 416 4.03 -28.52 -9.86
CA GLU A 416 4.93 -28.30 -11.01
C GLU A 416 4.28 -28.69 -12.34
N GLN A 417 3.44 -29.73 -12.33
CA GLN A 417 2.66 -30.18 -13.50
C GLN A 417 1.40 -29.33 -13.75
N GLY A 418 1.18 -28.29 -12.95
CA GLY A 418 0.09 -27.34 -13.10
C GLY A 418 -1.16 -27.67 -12.29
N GLY A 419 -1.09 -28.60 -11.34
CA GLY A 419 -2.13 -28.85 -10.35
C GLY A 419 -2.31 -27.68 -9.38
N GLY A 420 -3.54 -27.44 -8.92
CA GLY A 420 -3.85 -26.44 -7.90
C GLY A 420 -3.90 -27.06 -6.51
N VAL A 421 -3.34 -26.40 -5.49
CA VAL A 421 -3.44 -26.84 -4.09
C VAL A 421 -4.16 -25.79 -3.26
N TRP A 422 -5.18 -26.21 -2.53
CA TRP A 422 -5.89 -25.40 -1.54
C TRP A 422 -5.64 -25.99 -0.14
N VAL A 423 -4.84 -25.29 0.65
CA VAL A 423 -4.55 -25.67 2.04
C VAL A 423 -5.40 -24.84 3.00
N ILE A 424 -6.01 -25.50 3.99
CA ILE A 424 -6.76 -24.87 5.08
C ILE A 424 -5.96 -25.06 6.38
N GLY A 425 -5.72 -23.96 7.10
CA GLY A 425 -4.93 -23.94 8.32
C GLY A 425 -5.69 -23.37 9.52
N ASP A 426 -5.13 -23.55 10.70
CA ASP A 426 -5.69 -23.10 11.98
C ASP A 426 -4.84 -22.02 12.67
N HIS A 427 -5.52 -21.13 13.40
CA HIS A 427 -4.98 -20.02 14.18
C HIS A 427 -4.26 -20.43 15.47
N THR A 428 -4.58 -21.59 16.04
CA THR A 428 -4.02 -22.06 17.33
C THR A 428 -2.93 -23.11 17.19
N ASN A 429 -2.71 -23.63 15.98
CA ASN A 429 -1.93 -24.84 15.75
C ASN A 429 -2.52 -26.05 16.49
N VAL A 430 -3.85 -26.17 16.50
CA VAL A 430 -4.57 -27.27 17.14
C VAL A 430 -4.05 -28.61 16.62
N PHE A 431 -3.77 -29.55 17.53
CA PHE A 431 -3.14 -30.85 17.24
C PHE A 431 -1.78 -30.80 16.53
N GLY A 432 -1.13 -29.63 16.43
CA GLY A 432 0.08 -29.46 15.64
C GLY A 432 -0.17 -29.30 14.14
N SER A 433 -1.41 -29.10 13.72
CA SER A 433 -1.83 -29.00 12.31
C SER A 433 -1.00 -28.03 11.46
N SER A 434 -0.85 -26.79 11.90
CA SER A 434 -0.03 -25.79 11.21
C SER A 434 1.46 -26.17 11.23
N SER A 435 1.95 -26.84 12.28
CA SER A 435 3.31 -27.43 12.31
C SER A 435 3.47 -28.56 11.28
N TYR A 436 2.43 -29.36 11.03
CA TYR A 436 2.45 -30.47 10.06
C TYR A 436 2.27 -29.99 8.61
N LEU A 437 1.52 -28.91 8.39
CA LEU A 437 1.36 -28.28 7.08
C LEU A 437 2.59 -27.45 6.67
N ASN A 438 3.29 -26.85 7.62
CA ASN A 438 4.39 -25.92 7.33
C ASN A 438 5.58 -26.54 6.54
N PRO A 439 5.99 -27.80 6.75
CA PRO A 439 6.97 -28.47 5.88
C PRO A 439 6.58 -28.44 4.40
N LEU A 440 5.32 -28.76 4.07
CA LEU A 440 4.78 -28.67 2.71
C LEU A 440 4.74 -27.21 2.21
N LEU A 441 4.12 -26.31 2.99
CA LEU A 441 3.93 -24.91 2.56
C LEU A 441 5.24 -24.16 2.30
N LYS A 442 6.30 -24.50 3.03
CA LYS A 442 7.64 -23.91 2.83
C LYS A 442 8.21 -24.18 1.44
N ARG A 443 7.85 -25.31 0.79
CA ARG A 443 8.20 -25.60 -0.60
C ARG A 443 7.73 -24.52 -1.56
N PHE A 444 6.61 -23.88 -1.23
CA PHE A 444 5.97 -22.82 -2.01
C PHE A 444 6.24 -21.41 -1.47
N GLY A 445 7.20 -21.26 -0.53
CA GLY A 445 7.49 -19.97 0.11
C GLY A 445 6.38 -19.45 1.04
N CYS A 446 5.46 -20.33 1.45
CA CYS A 446 4.36 -20.04 2.35
C CYS A 446 4.63 -20.60 3.75
N ARG A 447 3.95 -20.05 4.75
CA ARG A 447 3.98 -20.54 6.13
C ARG A 447 2.73 -20.08 6.87
N LEU A 448 2.08 -21.00 7.57
CA LEU A 448 1.05 -20.69 8.57
C LEU A 448 1.73 -20.22 9.86
N ARG A 449 1.26 -19.07 10.35
CA ARG A 449 1.58 -18.57 11.68
C ARG A 449 0.56 -19.10 12.68
N TYR A 450 0.93 -19.08 13.96
CA TYR A 450 0.09 -19.56 15.06
C TYR A 450 -0.46 -18.34 15.80
N ASP A 451 -1.13 -17.48 15.03
CA ASP A 451 -1.69 -16.21 15.46
C ASP A 451 -3.13 -16.06 14.94
N SER A 452 -3.81 -15.03 15.40
CA SER A 452 -5.21 -14.75 15.07
C SER A 452 -5.34 -13.36 14.48
N THR A 453 -6.26 -13.22 13.53
CA THR A 453 -6.69 -11.89 13.05
C THR A 453 -7.80 -11.37 13.94
N HIS A 454 -7.65 -10.16 14.44
CA HIS A 454 -8.64 -9.49 15.28
C HIS A 454 -9.25 -8.28 14.55
N ASP A 455 -10.46 -7.87 14.94
CA ASP A 455 -11.05 -6.61 14.47
C ASP A 455 -10.25 -5.45 15.08
N LEU A 456 -9.92 -4.44 14.26
CA LEU A 456 -9.21 -3.23 14.66
C LEU A 456 -9.83 -2.55 15.90
N LYS A 457 -11.15 -2.67 16.07
CA LYS A 457 -11.90 -2.10 17.19
C LYS A 457 -11.66 -2.80 18.51
N THR A 458 -11.52 -4.12 18.47
CA THR A 458 -11.42 -4.96 19.66
C THR A 458 -9.98 -5.27 20.03
N GLY A 459 -9.03 -4.93 19.16
CA GLY A 459 -7.60 -5.19 19.35
C GLY A 459 -7.22 -6.53 18.77
#